data_AF-A0A7W1H2R0-F1
#
_entry.id   AF-A0A7W1H2R0-F1
#
_cell.length_a   1.000
_cell.length_b   1.000
_cell.length_c   1.000
_cell.angle_alpha   90.00
_cell.angle_beta   90.00
_cell.angle_gamma   90.00
#
_symmetry.space_group_name_H-M   'P 1'
#
loop_
_entity.id
_entity.type
_entity.pdbx_description
1 polymer ?
#
loop_
_entity_poly.entity_id
_entity_poly.type
_entity_poly.pdbx_seq_one_letter_code
_entity_poly.pdbx_strand_id
1 'polypeptide(L)'
;MPAASERIVRVEGLRELQRAFAGVDKQLSRDLRKTLREAAEPVRSDAESRASSAIPRIGLPWSRMRIGVTRSSVYVAPRERGSRRGGRRRPNLAGLLLERPMEPALEANHPRVLAAVEDLLQDMGRHWERV
;
A
#
# COMPACT_ATOMS: atom_id res chain seq x y z
N MET A 1 15.12 5.87 -61.64
CA MET A 1 14.71 5.45 -60.29
C MET A 1 14.55 6.72 -59.44
N PRO A 2 13.34 7.29 -59.30
CA PRO A 2 13.15 8.45 -58.44
C PRO A 2 13.30 8.03 -56.98
N ALA A 3 14.09 8.79 -56.21
CA ALA A 3 14.25 8.62 -54.78
C ALA A 3 12.90 8.85 -54.09
N ALA A 4 12.45 7.89 -53.28
CA ALA A 4 11.25 8.03 -52.49
C ALA A 4 11.46 9.20 -51.52
N SER A 5 10.74 10.31 -51.75
CA SER A 5 10.73 11.45 -50.84
C SER A 5 10.24 10.97 -49.48
N GLU A 6 11.15 10.92 -48.52
CA GLU A 6 10.86 10.55 -47.13
C GLU A 6 9.87 11.58 -46.55
N ARG A 7 8.62 11.18 -46.36
CA ARG A 7 7.60 12.03 -45.71
C ARG A 7 7.91 12.12 -44.22
N ILE A 8 8.63 13.17 -43.83
CA ILE A 8 8.84 13.51 -42.43
C ILE A 8 7.52 14.07 -41.87
N VAL A 9 6.85 13.28 -41.03
CA VAL A 9 5.68 13.74 -40.27
C VAL A 9 6.17 14.40 -38.98
N ARG A 10 5.94 15.71 -38.84
CA ARG A 10 6.28 16.45 -37.62
C ARG A 10 5.09 16.46 -36.67
N VAL A 11 5.23 15.79 -35.54
CA VAL A 11 4.22 15.81 -34.47
C VAL A 11 4.53 16.99 -33.54
N GLU A 12 3.66 17.99 -33.55
CA GLU A 12 3.70 19.09 -32.59
C GLU A 12 2.93 18.69 -31.32
N GLY A 13 3.28 19.25 -30.16
CA GLY A 13 2.56 18.97 -28.91
C GLY A 13 2.98 17.68 -28.16
N LEU A 14 3.98 16.93 -28.65
CA LEU A 14 4.40 15.68 -28.02
C LEU A 14 4.88 15.87 -26.57
N ARG A 15 5.57 16.98 -26.27
CA ARG A 15 6.09 17.26 -24.92
C ARG A 15 4.97 17.58 -23.94
N GLU A 16 3.97 18.33 -24.40
CA GLU A 16 2.77 18.72 -23.65
C GLU A 16 1.97 17.46 -23.32
N LEU A 17 1.77 16.58 -24.31
CA LEU A 17 1.11 15.30 -24.14
C LEU A 17 1.85 14.41 -23.12
N GLN A 18 3.17 14.28 -23.25
CA GLN A 18 4.00 13.51 -22.29
C GLN A 18 3.89 14.06 -20.86
N ARG A 19 3.86 15.39 -20.69
CA ARG A 19 3.69 16.02 -19.37
C ARG A 19 2.29 15.77 -18.81
N ALA A 20 1.25 15.82 -19.64
CA ALA A 20 -0.12 15.54 -19.22
C ALA A 20 -0.23 14.09 -18.72
N PHE A 21 0.27 13.11 -19.48
CA PHE A 21 0.29 11.71 -19.06
C PHE A 21 1.07 11.49 -17.77
N ALA A 22 2.25 12.11 -17.63
CA ALA A 22 3.02 12.03 -16.38
C ALA A 22 2.25 12.60 -15.16
N GLY A 23 1.42 13.62 -15.38
CA GLY A 23 0.53 14.17 -14.36
C GLY A 23 -0.55 13.19 -13.93
N VAL A 24 -1.23 12.57 -14.92
CA VAL A 24 -2.25 11.55 -14.70
C VAL A 24 -1.68 10.34 -13.97
N ASP A 25 -0.54 9.81 -14.40
CA ASP A 25 0.13 8.65 -13.77
C ASP A 25 0.47 8.91 -12.30
N LYS A 26 0.95 10.12 -11.99
CA LYS A 26 1.30 10.51 -10.63
C LYS A 26 0.06 10.60 -9.75
N GLN A 27 -1.04 11.14 -10.27
CA GLN A 27 -2.29 11.23 -9.55
C GLN A 27 -2.88 9.83 -9.30
N LEU A 28 -2.97 9.01 -10.35
CA LEU A 28 -3.44 7.63 -10.27
C LEU A 28 -2.63 6.81 -9.26
N SER A 29 -1.30 6.94 -9.28
CA SER A 29 -0.42 6.27 -8.31
C SER A 29 -0.66 6.71 -6.87
N ARG A 30 -1.05 7.98 -6.63
CA ARG A 30 -1.36 8.49 -5.29
C ARG A 30 -2.69 7.96 -4.80
N ASP A 31 -3.70 7.98 -5.66
CA ASP A 31 -5.05 7.51 -5.34
C ASP A 31 -5.04 6.01 -5.09
N LEU A 32 -4.36 5.22 -5.94
CA LEU A 32 -4.13 3.80 -5.73
C LEU A 32 -3.49 3.52 -4.36
N ARG A 33 -2.44 4.24 -3.99
CA ARG A 33 -1.78 4.08 -2.68
C ARG A 33 -2.67 4.48 -1.50
N LYS A 34 -3.55 5.46 -1.69
CA LYS A 34 -4.51 5.89 -0.67
C LYS A 34 -5.54 4.79 -0.46
N THR A 35 -6.16 4.30 -1.52
CA THR A 35 -7.19 3.24 -1.43
C THR A 35 -6.60 1.94 -0.89
N LEU A 36 -5.41 1.53 -1.33
CA LEU A 36 -4.73 0.36 -0.77
C LEU A 36 -4.45 0.49 0.74
N ARG A 37 -4.17 1.71 1.21
CA ARG A 37 -4.03 1.97 2.65
C ARG A 37 -5.36 1.83 3.38
N GLU A 38 -6.44 2.36 2.81
CA GLU A 38 -7.78 2.25 3.37
C GLU A 38 -8.26 0.79 3.41
N ALA A 39 -7.99 0.01 2.37
CA ALA A 39 -8.29 -1.42 2.31
C ALA A 39 -7.55 -2.23 3.38
N ALA A 40 -6.32 -1.86 3.73
CA ALA A 40 -5.52 -2.52 4.76
C ALA A 40 -5.84 -2.05 6.20
N GLU A 41 -6.68 -1.03 6.36
CA GLU A 41 -7.01 -0.44 7.65
C GLU A 41 -7.72 -1.40 8.63
N PRO A 42 -8.69 -2.24 8.19
CA PRO A 42 -9.30 -3.24 9.07
C PRO A 42 -8.27 -4.23 9.63
N VAL A 43 -7.31 -4.68 8.80
CA VAL A 43 -6.22 -5.57 9.21
C VAL A 43 -5.34 -4.89 10.26
N ARG A 44 -4.95 -3.63 10.01
CA ARG A 44 -4.15 -2.84 10.96
C ARG A 44 -4.87 -2.69 12.30
N SER A 45 -6.16 -2.33 12.26
CA SER A 45 -6.96 -2.11 13.47
C SER A 45 -7.15 -3.39 14.28
N ASP A 46 -7.46 -4.50 13.62
CA ASP A 46 -7.64 -5.78 14.28
C ASP A 46 -6.31 -6.31 14.85
N ALA A 47 -5.21 -6.17 14.11
CA ALA A 47 -3.88 -6.52 14.60
C ALA A 47 -3.48 -5.70 15.85
N GLU A 48 -3.77 -4.39 15.90
CA GLU A 48 -3.52 -3.57 17.10
C GLU A 48 -4.37 -4.01 18.30
N SER A 49 -5.65 -4.30 18.06
CA SER A 49 -6.59 -4.77 19.08
C SER A 49 -6.11 -6.11 19.66
N ARG A 50 -5.80 -7.08 18.79
CA ARG A 50 -5.25 -8.40 19.16
C ARG A 50 -3.91 -8.29 19.86
N ALA A 51 -3.03 -7.40 19.41
CA ALA A 51 -1.72 -7.23 20.06
C ALA A 51 -1.90 -6.77 21.51
N SER A 52 -2.84 -5.85 21.73
CA SER A 52 -3.14 -5.31 23.06
C SER A 52 -3.82 -6.32 23.99
N SER A 53 -4.62 -7.26 23.45
CA SER A 53 -5.34 -8.27 24.25
C SER A 53 -4.58 -9.59 24.42
N ALA A 54 -3.88 -10.06 23.38
CA ALA A 54 -3.25 -11.39 23.35
C ALA A 54 -1.81 -11.42 23.90
N ILE A 55 -1.18 -10.25 24.08
CA ILE A 55 0.20 -10.15 24.59
C ILE A 55 0.19 -9.41 25.93
N PRO A 56 0.29 -10.15 27.06
CA PRO A 56 0.35 -9.53 28.38
C PRO A 56 1.49 -8.52 28.49
N ARG A 57 1.20 -7.35 29.06
CA ARG A 57 2.19 -6.29 29.34
C ARG A 57 2.93 -5.74 28.10
N ILE A 58 2.38 -5.90 26.89
CA ILE A 58 2.99 -5.32 25.68
C ILE A 58 3.11 -3.79 25.80
N GLY A 59 2.06 -3.13 26.29
CA GLY A 59 1.98 -1.70 26.48
C GLY A 59 2.10 -0.86 25.20
N LEU A 60 1.75 0.43 25.30
CA LEU A 60 2.11 1.41 24.29
C LEU A 60 3.61 1.72 24.37
N PRO A 61 4.29 2.02 23.25
CA PRO A 61 3.78 2.11 21.88
C PRO A 61 3.81 0.78 21.09
N TRP A 62 4.21 -0.33 21.71
CA TRP A 62 4.58 -1.59 21.03
C TRP A 62 3.41 -2.36 20.43
N SER A 63 2.19 -2.12 20.92
CA SER A 63 0.97 -2.65 20.29
C SER A 63 0.53 -1.86 19.07
N ARG A 64 1.11 -0.68 18.79
CA ARG A 64 0.73 0.13 17.63
C ARG A 64 1.32 -0.45 16.36
N MET A 65 0.49 -0.48 15.32
CA MET A 65 0.82 -0.92 13.99
C MET A 65 0.81 0.27 13.03
N ARG A 66 1.39 0.07 11.86
CA ARG A 66 1.35 1.01 10.74
C ARG A 66 1.13 0.24 9.45
N ILE A 67 0.55 0.93 8.47
CA ILE A 67 0.43 0.44 7.11
C ILE A 67 1.56 1.02 6.27
N GLY A 68 2.34 0.15 5.63
CA GLY A 68 3.27 0.52 4.59
C GLY A 68 2.72 0.14 3.23
N VAL A 69 2.81 1.07 2.27
CA VAL A 69 2.47 0.83 0.87
C VAL A 69 3.74 1.05 0.05
N THR A 70 4.19 0.02 -0.63
CA THR A 70 5.34 0.05 -1.55
C THR A 70 4.84 -0.03 -3.00
N ARG A 71 5.76 -0.19 -3.96
CA ARG A 71 5.37 -0.41 -5.36
C ARG A 71 4.79 -1.79 -5.61
N SER A 72 5.18 -2.79 -4.80
CA SER A 72 4.86 -4.20 -5.03
C SER A 72 4.06 -4.82 -3.89
N SER A 73 3.87 -4.13 -2.77
CA SER A 73 3.22 -4.71 -1.60
C SER A 73 2.56 -3.68 -0.71
N VAL A 74 1.50 -4.10 -0.04
CA VAL A 74 0.91 -3.44 1.12
C VAL A 74 1.18 -4.35 2.32
N TYR A 75 1.63 -3.76 3.42
CA TYR A 75 1.94 -4.53 4.62
C TYR A 75 1.51 -3.80 5.89
N VAL A 76 1.15 -4.56 6.90
CA VAL A 76 1.00 -4.09 8.28
C VAL A 76 2.28 -4.45 9.03
N ALA A 77 2.78 -3.54 9.86
CA ALA A 77 3.95 -3.80 10.68
C ALA A 77 3.89 -3.01 11.99
N PRO A 78 4.60 -3.44 13.05
CA PRO A 78 4.74 -2.64 14.26
C PRO A 78 5.33 -1.26 13.96
N ARG A 79 4.76 -0.23 14.61
CA ARG A 79 5.20 1.15 14.43
C ARG A 79 6.59 1.38 15.01
N GLU A 80 6.85 0.78 16.17
CA GLU A 80 8.15 0.81 16.83
C GLU A 80 8.85 -0.54 16.65
N ARG A 81 10.17 -0.50 16.38
CA ARG A 81 11.04 -1.68 16.35
C ARG A 81 12.03 -1.55 17.49
N GLY A 82 12.37 -2.66 18.14
CA GLY A 82 13.21 -2.69 19.35
C GLY A 82 14.35 -1.68 19.29
N SER A 83 14.36 -0.71 20.20
CA SER A 83 15.35 0.36 20.19
C SER A 83 16.56 -0.03 21.04
N ARG A 84 17.76 0.37 20.61
CA ARG A 84 19.00 0.28 21.41
C ARG A 84 19.20 1.50 22.32
N ARG A 85 18.13 2.27 22.61
CA ARG A 85 18.26 3.48 23.43
C ARG A 85 18.44 3.08 24.91
N GLY A 86 19.60 3.44 25.47
CA GLY A 86 19.85 3.34 26.92
C GLY A 86 20.32 1.98 27.45
N GLY A 87 21.05 1.18 26.65
CA GLY A 87 21.72 -0.04 27.13
C GLY A 87 20.82 -1.25 27.45
N ARG A 88 19.50 -1.05 27.61
CA ARG A 88 18.53 -2.12 27.82
C ARG A 88 18.02 -2.64 26.47
N ARG A 89 18.56 -3.76 26.00
CA ARG A 89 18.10 -4.47 24.80
C ARG A 89 16.69 -5.03 25.08
N ARG A 90 15.65 -4.35 24.58
CA ARG A 90 14.27 -4.87 24.67
C ARG A 90 14.13 -6.15 23.83
N PRO A 91 13.29 -7.11 24.27
CA PRO A 91 13.11 -8.38 23.59
C PRO A 91 12.55 -8.20 22.18
N ASN A 92 12.96 -9.08 21.27
CA ASN A 92 12.46 -9.11 19.90
C ASN A 92 11.02 -9.66 19.89
N LEU A 93 10.03 -8.77 19.79
CA LEU A 93 8.62 -9.13 19.74
C LEU A 93 8.13 -9.48 18.33
N ALA A 94 9.00 -9.48 17.31
CA ALA A 94 8.58 -9.61 15.92
C ALA A 94 7.84 -10.92 15.64
N GLY A 95 8.37 -12.08 16.06
CA GLY A 95 7.70 -13.37 15.87
C GLY A 95 6.37 -13.43 16.62
N LEU A 96 6.36 -12.96 17.88
CA LEU A 96 5.15 -12.94 18.70
C LEU A 96 4.04 -12.05 18.12
N LEU A 97 4.41 -10.91 17.54
CA LEU A 97 3.49 -9.99 16.85
C LEU A 97 3.05 -10.51 15.48
N LEU A 98 3.88 -11.30 14.81
CA LEU A 98 3.50 -11.90 13.55
C LEU A 98 2.42 -12.98 13.78
N GLU A 99 2.74 -13.98 14.60
CA GLU A 99 1.95 -15.20 14.77
C GLU A 99 0.62 -14.97 15.50
N ARG A 100 0.59 -14.07 16.51
CA ARG A 100 -0.59 -13.93 17.37
C ARG A 100 -1.57 -12.86 16.91
N PRO A 101 -1.15 -11.61 16.66
CA PRO A 101 -2.08 -10.59 16.21
C PRO A 101 -2.14 -10.39 14.70
N MET A 102 -1.02 -10.45 13.98
CA MET A 102 -0.99 -10.03 12.58
C MET A 102 -1.56 -11.07 11.62
N GLU A 103 -1.12 -12.33 11.71
CA GLU A 103 -1.63 -13.41 10.85
C GLU A 103 -3.14 -13.63 11.03
N PRO A 104 -3.68 -13.76 12.26
CA PRO A 104 -5.13 -13.93 12.42
C PRO A 104 -5.94 -12.70 11.98
N ALA A 105 -5.40 -11.50 12.14
CA ALA A 105 -6.06 -10.29 11.64
C ALA A 105 -6.11 -10.25 10.11
N LEU A 106 -5.05 -10.73 9.44
CA LEU A 106 -5.01 -10.85 7.99
C LEU A 106 -6.02 -11.89 7.51
N GLU A 107 -6.02 -13.09 8.11
CA GLU A 107 -6.96 -14.16 7.75
C GLU A 107 -8.41 -13.72 7.94
N ALA A 108 -8.75 -13.13 9.09
CA ALA A 108 -10.11 -12.68 9.40
C ALA A 108 -10.62 -11.58 8.47
N ASN A 109 -9.73 -10.73 7.95
CA ASN A 109 -10.08 -9.63 7.06
C ASN A 109 -9.80 -9.93 5.58
N HIS A 110 -9.25 -11.09 5.24
CA HIS A 110 -8.85 -11.43 3.87
C HIS A 110 -9.98 -11.23 2.85
N PRO A 111 -11.22 -11.73 3.07
CA PRO A 111 -12.32 -11.52 2.12
C PRO A 111 -12.66 -10.04 1.92
N ARG A 112 -12.58 -9.24 2.99
CA ARG A 112 -12.88 -7.80 2.94
C ARG A 112 -11.81 -7.02 2.18
N VAL A 113 -10.53 -7.36 2.40
CA VAL A 113 -9.41 -6.75 1.66
C VAL A 113 -9.51 -7.10 0.18
N LEU A 114 -9.82 -8.36 -0.14
CA LEU A 114 -9.97 -8.82 -1.51
C LEU A 114 -11.11 -8.08 -2.23
N ALA A 115 -12.29 -8.02 -1.62
CA ALA A 115 -13.42 -7.27 -2.18
C ALA A 115 -13.08 -5.79 -2.41
N ALA A 116 -12.42 -5.14 -1.44
CA ALA A 116 -12.02 -3.73 -1.59
C ALA A 116 -11.01 -3.51 -2.73
N VAL A 117 -10.12 -4.48 -2.99
CA VAL A 117 -9.19 -4.43 -4.13
C VAL A 117 -9.91 -4.69 -5.45
N GLU A 118 -10.86 -5.62 -5.49
CA GLU A 118 -11.69 -5.88 -6.67
C GLU A 118 -12.52 -4.65 -7.05
N ASP A 119 -13.18 -4.01 -6.09
CA ASP A 119 -13.94 -2.77 -6.29
C ASP A 119 -13.06 -1.67 -6.86
N LEU A 120 -11.83 -1.52 -6.35
CA LEU A 120 -10.86 -0.56 -6.85
C LEU A 120 -10.46 -0.83 -8.30
N LEU A 121 -10.21 -2.11 -8.66
CA LEU A 121 -9.87 -2.49 -10.03
C LEU A 121 -11.04 -2.23 -10.99
N GLN A 122 -12.28 -2.48 -10.55
CA GLN A 122 -13.48 -2.18 -11.32
C GLN A 122 -13.67 -0.67 -11.51
N ASP A 123 -13.47 0.14 -10.47
CA ASP A 123 -13.53 1.60 -10.54
C ASP A 123 -12.50 2.16 -11.52
N MET A 124 -11.27 1.64 -11.49
CA MET A 124 -10.24 1.99 -12.46
C MET A 124 -10.68 1.63 -13.88
N GLY A 125 -11.21 0.42 -14.11
CA GLY A 125 -11.73 0.00 -15.42
C GLY A 125 -12.81 0.94 -15.96
N ARG A 126 -13.81 1.27 -15.12
CA ARG A 126 -14.88 2.22 -15.47
C ARG A 126 -14.36 3.62 -15.78
N HIS A 127 -13.29 4.06 -15.13
CA HIS A 127 -12.70 5.37 -15.42
C HIS A 127 -12.05 5.39 -16.80
N TRP A 128 -11.36 4.31 -17.18
CA TRP A 128 -10.72 4.18 -18.50
C TRP A 128 -11.72 4.08 -19.66
N GLU A 129 -12.90 3.47 -19.46
CA GLU A 129 -13.94 3.41 -20.50
C GLU A 129 -14.59 4.76 -20.83
N ARG A 130 -14.43 5.76 -19.95
CA ARG A 130 -15.05 7.09 -20.09
C ARG A 130 -14.12 8.14 -20.70
N VAL A 131 -12.83 7.84 -20.81
CA VAL A 131 -11.78 8.74 -21.34
C VAL A 131 -11.45 8.32 -22.77
#